data_AF-A0A4Z2DFW4-F1
#
_entry.id   AF-A0A4Z2DFW4-F1
#
_cell.length_a   1.000
_cell.length_b   1.000
_cell.length_c   1.000
_cell.angle_alpha   90.00
_cell.angle_beta   90.00
_cell.angle_gamma   90.00
#
_symmetry.space_group_name_H-M   'P 1'
#
loop_
_entity.id
_entity.type
_entity.pdbx_description
1 polymer ?
#
loop_
_entity_poly.entity_id
_entity_poly.type
_entity_poly.pdbx_seq_one_letter_code
_entity_poly.pdbx_strand_id
1 'polypeptide(L)'
;MSQSKSSNNSSNVNPINTSNTDLHNHDTTVNQHPDNHEQLINARLKSLAPECDSVKMSYDLCFEEFFPNFLQGHHFEKDPCESKLKIYQNCLREALKTSHNMDLTELDSIRTDAETIRNITSKTE
;
A
#
# COMPACT_ATOMS: atom_id res chain seq x y z
N MET A 1 -58.25 14.21 32.74
CA MET A 1 -57.60 13.63 31.54
C MET A 1 -56.10 13.84 31.65
N SER A 2 -55.40 12.71 31.72
CA SER A 2 -54.00 12.38 31.49
C SER A 2 -52.92 13.48 31.44
N GLN A 3 -51.97 13.37 32.37
CA GLN A 3 -50.60 13.86 32.25
C GLN A 3 -49.85 13.02 31.20
N SER A 4 -49.05 13.68 30.33
CA SER A 4 -47.81 13.15 29.72
C SER A 4 -47.24 14.17 28.74
N LYS A 5 -46.02 14.66 29.00
CA LYS A 5 -44.90 14.67 28.03
C LYS A 5 -43.63 15.13 28.73
N SER A 6 -42.66 14.22 28.76
CA SER A 6 -41.28 14.39 29.20
C SER A 6 -40.44 14.91 28.03
N SER A 7 -39.57 15.87 28.28
CA SER A 7 -38.33 16.11 27.53
C SER A 7 -37.40 16.96 28.38
N ASN A 8 -36.44 16.30 29.03
CA ASN A 8 -35.34 16.92 29.75
C ASN A 8 -34.23 17.28 28.77
N ASN A 9 -33.67 18.48 28.91
CA ASN A 9 -32.47 18.92 28.22
C ASN A 9 -31.39 19.27 29.27
N SER A 10 -30.14 19.18 28.82
CA SER A 10 -28.89 19.68 29.42
C SER A 10 -27.99 18.73 30.25
N SER A 11 -26.94 18.29 29.55
CA SER A 11 -25.51 18.52 29.81
C SER A 11 -24.82 17.99 31.08
N ASN A 12 -23.94 16.99 30.90
CA ASN A 12 -22.56 16.92 31.42
C ASN A 12 -21.87 15.68 30.77
N VAL A 13 -20.62 15.65 30.29
CA VAL A 13 -19.36 15.53 31.05
C VAL A 13 -18.16 15.56 30.05
N ASN A 14 -17.09 16.29 30.39
CA ASN A 14 -15.68 16.11 29.96
C ASN A 14 -14.90 15.42 31.13
N PRO A 15 -13.64 14.91 31.04
CA PRO A 15 -12.60 15.09 30.02
C PRO A 15 -11.74 13.83 29.63
N ILE A 16 -10.92 14.05 28.59
CA ILE A 16 -9.61 13.49 28.18
C ILE A 16 -8.93 12.50 29.17
N ASN A 17 -8.53 11.32 28.67
CA ASN A 17 -7.55 10.46 29.33
C ASN A 17 -6.44 10.05 28.36
N THR A 18 -5.22 10.52 28.65
CA THR A 18 -3.97 10.17 27.98
C THR A 18 -3.34 8.98 28.71
N SER A 19 -2.94 7.93 28.00
CA SER A 19 -2.10 6.87 28.58
C SER A 19 -1.14 6.34 27.52
N ASN A 20 0.14 6.71 27.69
CA ASN A 20 1.29 6.02 27.11
C ASN A 20 1.55 4.76 27.91
N THR A 21 1.75 3.62 27.25
CA THR A 21 2.53 2.50 27.79
C THR A 21 3.18 1.73 26.64
N ASP A 22 4.49 1.92 26.49
CA ASP A 22 5.40 0.93 25.90
C ASP A 22 5.42 -0.32 26.79
N LEU A 23 5.23 -1.51 26.22
CA LEU A 23 5.68 -2.75 26.85
C LEU A 23 6.10 -3.76 25.77
N HIS A 24 7.41 -3.97 25.66
CA HIS A 24 7.99 -5.19 25.10
C HIS A 24 7.52 -6.40 25.90
N ASN A 25 7.01 -7.43 25.24
CA ASN A 25 6.99 -8.78 25.79
C ASN A 25 7.32 -9.78 24.68
N HIS A 26 8.49 -10.39 24.82
CA HIS A 26 8.95 -11.55 24.09
C HIS A 26 8.41 -12.79 24.81
N ASP A 27 7.47 -13.49 24.20
CA ASP A 27 7.12 -14.85 24.61
C ASP A 27 7.21 -15.78 23.39
N THR A 28 8.09 -16.77 23.49
CA THR A 28 8.40 -17.73 22.43
C THR A 28 7.49 -18.94 22.60
N THR A 29 6.48 -19.07 21.73
CA THR A 29 5.79 -20.34 21.55
C THR A 29 5.79 -20.71 20.07
N VAL A 30 6.61 -21.71 19.71
CA VAL A 30 6.69 -22.28 18.36
C VAL A 30 5.51 -23.24 18.18
N ASN A 31 4.55 -22.92 17.32
CA ASN A 31 3.64 -23.88 16.70
C ASN A 31 3.04 -23.31 15.39
N GLN A 32 3.37 -23.96 14.27
CA GLN A 32 2.77 -23.91 12.92
C GLN A 32 2.49 -22.53 12.34
N HIS A 33 3.27 -22.18 11.32
CA HIS A 33 3.33 -20.88 10.70
C HIS A 33 2.43 -20.74 9.45
N PRO A 34 1.27 -20.07 9.57
CA PRO A 34 0.65 -19.27 8.52
C PRO A 34 0.93 -17.75 8.71
N ASP A 35 1.72 -17.36 9.72
CA ASP A 35 1.74 -16.01 10.28
C ASP A 35 2.49 -14.93 9.47
N ASN A 36 3.28 -15.29 8.45
CA ASN A 36 4.05 -14.30 7.68
C ASN A 36 3.12 -13.45 6.82
N HIS A 37 2.06 -14.07 6.28
CA HIS A 37 1.15 -13.39 5.35
C HIS A 37 0.27 -12.36 6.07
N GLU A 38 -0.21 -12.69 7.27
CA GLU A 38 -1.04 -11.75 8.07
C GLU A 38 -0.21 -10.57 8.59
N GLN A 39 1.03 -10.82 9.02
CA GLN A 39 1.95 -9.74 9.40
C GLN A 39 2.32 -8.85 8.21
N LEU A 40 2.50 -9.42 7.02
CA LEU A 40 2.76 -8.66 5.80
C LEU A 40 1.56 -7.79 5.39
N ILE A 41 0.34 -8.33 5.46
CA ILE A 41 -0.89 -7.57 5.19
C ILE A 41 -0.99 -6.37 6.13
N ASN A 42 -0.73 -6.58 7.43
CA ASN A 42 -0.83 -5.52 8.43
C ASN A 42 0.31 -4.49 8.36
N ALA A 43 1.44 -4.86 7.75
CA ALA A 43 2.56 -3.96 7.46
C ALA A 43 2.35 -3.14 6.17
N ARG A 44 1.30 -3.39 5.37
CA ARG A 44 1.10 -2.68 4.11
C ARG A 44 0.87 -1.19 4.35
N LEU A 45 1.84 -0.42 3.87
CA LEU A 45 1.77 1.03 3.89
C LEU A 45 0.72 1.53 2.90
N LYS A 46 0.01 2.57 3.31
CA LYS A 46 -0.86 3.34 2.43
C LYS A 46 -0.06 4.07 1.36
N SER A 47 -0.74 4.51 0.31
CA SER A 47 -0.17 5.37 -0.71
C SER A 47 0.18 6.74 -0.13
N LEU A 48 1.14 7.44 -0.74
CA LEU A 48 1.41 8.85 -0.45
C LEU A 48 0.22 9.76 -0.75
N ALA A 49 -0.63 9.31 -1.67
CA ALA A 49 -1.89 9.93 -2.06
C ALA A 49 -3.04 8.99 -1.67
N PRO A 50 -3.87 9.34 -0.65
CA PRO A 50 -4.94 8.46 -0.14
C PRO A 50 -5.94 8.02 -1.21
N GLU A 51 -6.20 8.86 -2.21
CA GLU A 51 -7.05 8.55 -3.37
C GLU A 51 -6.52 7.37 -4.20
N CYS A 52 -5.23 7.06 -4.08
CA CYS A 52 -4.59 5.94 -4.77
C CYS A 52 -4.50 4.66 -3.91
N ASP A 53 -4.99 4.65 -2.67
CA ASP A 53 -4.87 3.50 -1.74
C ASP A 53 -5.47 2.21 -2.34
N SER A 54 -6.66 2.31 -2.95
CA SER A 54 -7.36 1.13 -3.52
C SER A 54 -6.60 0.52 -4.70
N VAL A 55 -6.11 1.37 -5.62
CA VAL A 55 -5.35 0.90 -6.78
C VAL A 55 -3.96 0.40 -6.39
N LYS A 56 -3.33 1.00 -5.37
CA LYS A 56 -2.11 0.48 -4.75
C LYS A 56 -2.32 -0.89 -4.15
N MET A 57 -3.37 -1.06 -3.34
CA MET A 57 -3.69 -2.35 -2.71
C MET A 57 -3.87 -3.47 -3.74
N SER A 58 -4.57 -3.17 -4.84
CA SER A 58 -4.76 -4.12 -5.95
C SER A 58 -3.44 -4.52 -6.62
N TYR A 59 -2.52 -3.57 -6.80
CA TYR A 59 -1.18 -3.84 -7.31
C TYR A 59 -0.34 -4.65 -6.33
N ASP A 60 -0.29 -4.25 -5.06
CA ASP A 60 0.50 -4.92 -4.02
C ASP A 60 0.06 -6.39 -3.85
N LEU A 61 -1.24 -6.68 -3.84
CA LEU A 61 -1.76 -8.05 -3.83
C LEU A 61 -1.22 -8.89 -5.00
N CYS A 62 -1.24 -8.32 -6.21
CA CYS A 62 -0.72 -9.00 -7.38
C CYS A 62 0.78 -9.26 -7.25
N PHE A 63 1.53 -8.26 -6.81
CA PHE A 63 2.98 -8.35 -6.69
C PHE A 63 3.39 -9.39 -5.63
N GLU A 64 2.70 -9.44 -4.50
CA GLU A 64 2.98 -10.41 -3.43
C GLU A 64 2.71 -11.86 -3.87
N GLU A 65 1.76 -12.09 -4.77
CA GLU A 65 1.52 -13.40 -5.38
C GLU A 65 2.57 -13.72 -6.47
N PHE A 66 2.90 -12.74 -7.31
CA PHE A 66 3.82 -12.89 -8.43
C PHE A 66 5.28 -13.08 -7.99
N PHE A 67 5.75 -12.25 -7.07
CA PHE A 67 7.18 -12.10 -6.77
C PHE A 67 7.83 -13.36 -6.20
N PRO A 68 7.21 -14.14 -5.28
CA PRO A 68 7.78 -15.39 -4.80
C PRO A 68 7.97 -16.41 -5.92
N ASN A 69 7.03 -16.49 -6.87
CA ASN A 69 7.12 -17.39 -8.02
C ASN A 69 8.26 -16.95 -8.96
N PHE A 70 8.38 -15.64 -9.19
CA PHE A 70 9.51 -15.09 -9.94
C PHE A 70 10.86 -15.46 -9.31
N LEU A 71 11.00 -15.35 -7.98
CA LEU A 71 12.23 -15.76 -7.27
C LEU A 71 12.54 -17.26 -7.36
N GLN A 72 11.51 -18.10 -7.52
CA GLN A 72 11.67 -19.55 -7.73
C GLN A 72 12.07 -19.91 -9.17
N GLY A 73 12.20 -18.91 -10.05
CA GLY A 73 12.58 -19.12 -11.44
C GLY A 73 11.39 -19.49 -12.34
N HIS A 74 10.14 -19.28 -11.89
CA HIS A 74 9.01 -19.37 -12.80
C HIS A 74 9.12 -18.30 -13.88
N HIS A 75 9.01 -18.73 -15.14
CA HIS A 75 9.05 -17.83 -16.29
C HIS A 75 7.65 -17.33 -16.61
N PHE A 76 7.54 -16.02 -16.76
CA PHE A 76 6.32 -15.34 -17.19
C PHE A 76 6.61 -14.65 -18.52
N GLU A 77 5.78 -14.88 -19.53
CA GLU A 77 5.93 -14.21 -20.83
C GLU A 77 5.77 -12.69 -20.70
N LYS A 78 4.93 -12.25 -19.76
CA LYS A 78 4.65 -10.85 -19.45
C LYS A 78 4.48 -10.66 -17.95
N ASP A 79 4.71 -9.45 -17.47
CA ASP A 79 4.43 -9.09 -16.08
C ASP A 79 2.90 -9.15 -15.84
N PRO A 80 2.40 -10.04 -14.97
CA PRO A 80 0.97 -10.18 -14.70
C PRO A 80 0.38 -8.96 -13.96
N CYS A 81 1.22 -8.13 -13.35
CA CYS A 81 0.83 -6.96 -12.58
C CYS A 81 0.98 -5.64 -13.35
N GLU A 82 1.47 -5.67 -14.61
CA GLU A 82 1.79 -4.50 -15.42
C GLU A 82 0.63 -3.48 -15.49
N SER A 83 -0.58 -3.96 -15.80
CA SER A 83 -1.76 -3.09 -15.93
C SER A 83 -2.11 -2.41 -14.59
N LYS A 84 -2.05 -3.15 -13.48
CA LYS A 84 -2.34 -2.62 -12.13
C LYS A 84 -1.28 -1.60 -11.73
N LEU A 85 -0.01 -1.90 -12.01
CA LEU A 85 1.10 -0.98 -11.78
C LEU A 85 0.91 0.32 -12.56
N LYS A 86 0.54 0.23 -13.83
CA LYS A 86 0.30 1.41 -14.68
C LYS A 86 -0.80 2.31 -14.11
N ILE A 87 -1.90 1.72 -13.65
CA ILE A 87 -3.01 2.46 -13.05
C ILE A 87 -2.55 3.17 -11.76
N TYR A 88 -1.84 2.47 -10.88
CA TYR A 88 -1.30 3.05 -9.66
C TYR A 88 -0.30 4.18 -9.94
N GLN A 89 0.65 3.97 -10.86
CA GLN A 89 1.63 4.98 -11.28
C GLN A 89 0.95 6.25 -11.80
N ASN A 90 -0.05 6.10 -12.66
CA ASN A 90 -0.79 7.24 -13.21
C ASN A 90 -1.53 8.00 -12.10
N CYS A 91 -2.23 7.29 -11.21
CA CYS A 91 -2.90 7.91 -10.07
C CYS A 91 -1.91 8.73 -9.22
N LEU A 92 -0.78 8.13 -8.85
CA LEU A 92 0.20 8.78 -7.99
C LEU A 92 0.84 10.00 -8.66
N ARG A 93 1.11 9.94 -9.97
CA ARG A 93 1.68 11.06 -10.73
C ARG A 93 0.74 12.26 -10.78
N GLU A 94 -0.53 12.02 -11.07
CA GLU A 94 -1.53 13.10 -11.08
C GLU A 94 -1.69 13.72 -9.70
N ALA A 95 -1.70 12.91 -8.64
CA ALA A 95 -1.77 13.37 -7.26
C ALA A 95 -0.53 14.19 -6.84
N LEU A 96 0.68 13.73 -7.17
CA LEU A 96 1.91 14.45 -6.85
C LEU A 96 2.02 15.79 -7.61
N LYS A 97 1.63 15.78 -8.88
CA LYS A 97 1.61 16.98 -9.71
C LYS A 97 0.64 18.03 -9.17
N THR A 98 -0.56 17.59 -8.78
CA THR A 98 -1.65 18.49 -8.35
C THR A 98 -1.46 18.96 -6.90
N SER A 99 -1.12 18.05 -5.99
CA SER A 99 -1.12 18.32 -4.55
C SER A 99 0.24 18.81 -4.02
N HIS A 100 1.34 18.51 -4.72
CA HIS A 100 2.70 18.81 -4.26
C HIS A 100 3.54 19.58 -5.29
N ASN A 101 2.95 20.01 -6.41
CA ASN A 101 3.64 20.69 -7.50
C ASN A 101 4.89 19.93 -8.00
N MET A 102 4.87 18.61 -7.89
CA MET A 102 5.98 17.73 -8.29
C MET A 102 5.66 17.11 -9.64
N ASP A 103 6.26 17.65 -10.71
CA ASP A 103 6.18 17.08 -12.05
C ASP A 103 7.36 16.14 -12.30
N LEU A 104 7.07 14.87 -12.56
CA LEU A 104 8.09 13.82 -12.76
C LEU A 104 8.48 13.63 -14.23
N THR A 105 7.98 14.47 -15.15
CA THR A 105 8.24 14.34 -16.60
C THR A 105 9.73 14.39 -16.94
N GLU A 106 10.53 15.20 -16.22
CA GLU A 106 11.98 15.25 -16.42
C GLU A 106 12.64 13.90 -16.08
N LEU A 107 12.22 13.26 -14.99
CA LEU A 107 12.74 11.95 -14.58
C LEU A 107 12.39 10.85 -15.57
N ASP A 108 11.27 10.96 -16.29
CA ASP A 108 10.93 10.01 -17.34
C ASP A 108 11.87 10.08 -18.53
N SER A 109 12.36 11.28 -18.86
CA SER A 109 13.23 11.48 -20.01
C SER A 109 14.60 10.81 -19.86
N ILE A 110 15.05 10.61 -18.61
CA ILE A 110 16.30 9.92 -18.28
C ILE A 110 16.09 8.43 -17.98
N ARG A 111 14.84 7.95 -17.89
CA ARG A 111 14.56 6.56 -17.58
C ARG A 111 14.94 5.67 -18.77
N THR A 112 15.90 4.77 -18.56
CA THR A 112 16.17 3.69 -19.51
C THR A 112 15.17 2.56 -19.32
N ASP A 113 14.48 2.16 -20.38
CA ASP A 113 13.53 1.04 -20.31
C ASP A 113 14.22 -0.33 -20.34
N ALA A 114 13.48 -1.36 -19.91
CA ALA A 114 13.98 -2.73 -19.83
C ALA A 114 14.31 -3.33 -21.20
N GLU A 115 13.73 -2.83 -22.30
CA GLU A 115 14.06 -3.27 -23.66
C GLU A 115 15.43 -2.74 -24.08
N THR A 116 15.69 -1.47 -23.82
CA THR A 116 16.98 -0.81 -24.05
C THR A 116 18.08 -1.51 -23.27
N ILE A 117 17.84 -1.85 -21.99
CA ILE A 117 18.80 -2.61 -21.17
C ILE A 117 19.05 -3.99 -21.78
N ARG A 118 17.99 -4.74 -22.14
CA ARG A 118 18.11 -6.06 -22.79
C ARG A 118 18.93 -5.97 -24.08
N ASN A 119 18.69 -4.96 -24.91
CA ASN A 119 19.40 -4.73 -26.17
C ASN A 119 20.88 -4.38 -25.98
N ILE A 120 21.24 -3.72 -24.87
CA ILE A 120 22.65 -3.46 -24.52
C ILE A 120 23.32 -4.76 -24.07
N THR A 121 22.65 -5.54 -23.21
CA THR A 121 23.22 -6.78 -22.67
C THR A 121 23.36 -7.88 -23.73
N SER A 122 22.44 -7.97 -24.71
CA SER A 122 22.48 -8.99 -25.77
C SER A 122 23.47 -8.72 -26.90
N LYS A 123 24.01 -7.49 -26.99
CA LYS A 123 25.01 -7.10 -28.00
C LYS A 123 26.45 -7.30 -27.56
N THR A 124 26.68 -7.79 -26.35
CA THR A 124 28.04 -7.95 -25.76
C THR A 124 28.57 -9.39 -25.89
N GLU A 125 27.91 -10.24 -26.69
CA GLU A 125 28.36 -11.59 -27.10
C GLU A 125 28.65 -11.62 -28.60
#